data_AF-A0A4W3JCV4-F1
#
_entry.id   AF-A0A4W3JCV4-F1
#
_cell.length_a   1.000
_cell.length_b   1.000
_cell.length_c   1.000
_cell.angle_alpha   90.00
_cell.angle_beta   90.00
_cell.angle_gamma   90.00
#
_symmetry.space_group_name_H-M   'P 1'
#
loop_
_entity.id
_entity.type
_entity.pdbx_description
1 polymer ?
#
loop_
_entity_poly.entity_id
_entity_poly.type
_entity_poly.pdbx_seq_one_letter_code
_entity_poly.pdbx_strand_id
1 'polypeptide(L)'
;ESNNRHIISSPLTGHYTVIFTELLMGEGACGWQYSYSNDNMAWTDARQYCQKTATDLVAIQNVAENNYLNRVVPLNRNYYWIGIRKINNIWTWVANNKSLDEKVNLWATDEPTPGSQDCVEIYIKRPLDTGMWNNDPCTKTKRALCYKALCQNDSCSSHSECVEHIGNYSCKCNEGYERPRCDHAIKCKDLTYLKRLTISCSHPIAQFSFKSNCSFSCGEGFKLQGLDTLQCKGNGKWNGNIPTCKVKQCVTLEYPKYGNMNCTHPLGHFSLNSCTFQCVLGFMLKGLEELECTSSGRWSAQTPTCEGTFDLTIIPGNDRRLSGSATVKILWPVWLTSSPG
;
A
#
# COMPACT_ATOMS: atom_id res chain seq x y z
N GLU A 1 -41.92 -19.57 18.58
CA GLU A 1 -42.69 -18.33 18.74
C GLU A 1 -42.08 -17.22 17.88
N SER A 2 -42.84 -16.16 17.62
CA SER A 2 -42.80 -15.26 16.47
C SER A 2 -41.44 -14.63 16.10
N ASN A 3 -40.95 -14.90 14.89
CA ASN A 3 -40.03 -13.99 14.20
C ASN A 3 -40.85 -12.97 13.41
N ASN A 4 -40.82 -11.72 13.87
CA ASN A 4 -41.54 -10.60 13.26
C ASN A 4 -41.05 -10.34 11.84
N ARG A 5 -41.92 -10.62 10.86
CA ARG A 5 -41.78 -10.18 9.47
C ARG A 5 -42.30 -8.75 9.37
N HIS A 6 -41.42 -7.80 9.06
CA HIS A 6 -41.85 -6.46 8.66
C HIS A 6 -41.81 -6.33 7.14
N ILE A 7 -42.98 -6.45 6.52
CA ILE A 7 -43.22 -5.97 5.15
C ILE A 7 -43.51 -4.48 5.29
N ILE A 8 -42.59 -3.61 4.88
CA ILE A 8 -42.84 -2.16 4.85
C ILE A 8 -43.56 -1.85 3.55
N SER A 9 -44.86 -1.54 3.65
CA SER A 9 -45.64 -0.99 2.55
C SER A 9 -45.42 0.53 2.47
N SER A 10 -44.85 1.04 1.38
CA SER A 10 -44.92 2.47 1.06
C SER A 10 -46.25 2.73 0.32
N PRO A 11 -47.15 3.58 0.83
CA PRO A 11 -48.37 3.94 0.12
C PRO A 11 -48.00 5.02 -0.88
N LEU A 12 -47.57 4.62 -2.08
CA LEU A 12 -47.62 5.36 -3.36
C LEU A 12 -46.81 4.51 -4.35
N THR A 13 -47.51 3.78 -5.22
CA THR A 13 -47.03 2.73 -6.16
C THR A 13 -46.74 1.37 -5.49
N GLY A 14 -47.47 0.32 -5.93
CA GLY A 14 -47.46 -1.02 -5.33
C GLY A 14 -46.18 -1.83 -5.55
N HIS A 15 -45.06 -1.37 -5.02
CA HIS A 15 -43.76 -2.04 -5.06
C HIS A 15 -43.41 -2.63 -3.69
N TYR A 16 -43.09 -3.93 -3.65
CA TYR A 16 -42.53 -4.60 -2.48
C TYR A 16 -41.02 -4.78 -2.65
N THR A 17 -40.23 -4.20 -1.75
CA THR A 17 -38.78 -4.43 -1.64
C THR A 17 -38.51 -5.43 -0.53
N VAL A 18 -37.80 -6.52 -0.85
CA VAL A 18 -37.32 -7.48 0.15
C VAL A 18 -35.88 -7.07 0.54
N ILE A 19 -35.68 -6.65 1.80
CA ILE A 19 -34.36 -6.38 2.37
C ILE A 19 -34.19 -7.32 3.57
N PHE A 20 -33.12 -8.12 3.57
CA PHE A 20 -32.79 -8.99 4.71
C PHE A 20 -31.36 -8.70 5.17
N THR A 21 -31.20 -8.41 6.46
CA THR A 21 -29.90 -8.36 7.15
C THR A 21 -29.65 -9.73 7.76
N GLU A 22 -29.02 -10.65 7.03
CA GLU A 22 -28.42 -11.85 7.59
C GLU A 22 -26.95 -11.93 7.20
N LEU A 23 -26.09 -11.92 8.22
CA LEU A 23 -24.65 -12.07 8.14
C LEU A 23 -24.34 -13.56 7.96
N LEU A 24 -24.22 -14.05 6.74
CA LEU A 24 -23.67 -15.38 6.44
C LEU A 24 -22.32 -15.22 5.74
N MET A 25 -21.25 -15.47 6.50
CA MET A 25 -19.91 -15.68 5.96
C MET A 25 -19.89 -17.04 5.26
N GLY A 26 -19.90 -17.05 3.93
CA GLY A 26 -19.76 -18.28 3.13
C GLY A 26 -19.98 -17.97 1.66
N GLU A 27 -18.89 -17.92 0.90
CA GLU A 27 -18.81 -17.81 -0.57
C GLU A 27 -19.87 -16.89 -1.20
N GLY A 28 -19.57 -15.59 -1.22
CA GLY A 28 -20.42 -14.54 -1.77
C GLY A 28 -20.85 -14.86 -3.21
N ALA A 29 -22.08 -15.31 -3.37
CA ALA A 29 -22.70 -15.44 -4.67
C ALA A 29 -22.94 -14.04 -5.24
N CYS A 30 -22.46 -13.79 -6.45
CA CYS A 30 -22.80 -12.61 -7.22
C CYS A 30 -24.31 -12.61 -7.47
N GLY A 31 -24.98 -11.49 -7.25
CA GLY A 31 -26.40 -11.32 -7.51
C GLY A 31 -26.81 -9.87 -7.42
N TRP A 32 -28.10 -9.60 -7.51
CA TRP A 32 -28.64 -8.24 -7.58
C TRP A 32 -29.71 -8.05 -6.51
N GLN A 33 -30.33 -6.88 -6.44
CA GLN A 33 -31.62 -6.75 -5.75
C GLN A 33 -32.74 -7.20 -6.69
N TYR A 34 -33.67 -8.04 -6.21
CA TYR A 34 -34.76 -8.56 -7.04
C TYR A 34 -36.12 -8.02 -6.61
N SER A 35 -37.01 -7.84 -7.58
CA SER A 35 -38.40 -7.46 -7.39
C SER A 35 -39.28 -8.22 -8.38
N TYR A 36 -40.60 -8.19 -8.17
CA TYR A 36 -41.53 -8.87 -9.09
C TYR A 36 -42.85 -8.12 -9.21
N SER A 37 -43.55 -8.32 -10.32
CA SER A 37 -44.87 -7.71 -10.54
C SER A 37 -45.95 -8.39 -9.69
N ASN A 38 -47.00 -7.64 -9.38
CA ASN A 38 -48.20 -8.19 -8.73
C ASN A 38 -49.05 -8.98 -9.72
N ASP A 39 -49.19 -8.47 -10.94
CA ASP A 39 -50.05 -9.03 -11.98
C ASP A 39 -49.27 -9.88 -12.98
N ASN A 40 -49.98 -10.83 -13.60
CA ASN A 40 -49.47 -11.63 -14.71
C ASN A 40 -49.60 -10.84 -16.01
N MET A 41 -48.56 -10.84 -16.84
CA MET A 41 -48.51 -10.09 -18.11
C MET A 41 -47.69 -10.84 -19.17
N ALA A 42 -47.82 -10.44 -20.43
CA ALA A 42 -47.02 -11.00 -21.53
C ALA A 42 -45.53 -10.65 -21.33
N TRP A 43 -44.62 -11.42 -21.95
CA TRP A 43 -43.18 -11.23 -21.73
C TRP A 43 -42.70 -9.82 -22.10
N THR A 44 -43.19 -9.26 -23.20
CA THR A 44 -42.84 -7.90 -23.63
C THR A 44 -43.26 -6.86 -22.59
N ASP A 45 -44.47 -6.98 -22.04
CA ASP A 45 -44.99 -6.09 -21.01
C ASP A 45 -44.22 -6.28 -19.69
N ALA A 46 -43.83 -7.52 -19.37
CA ALA A 46 -43.00 -7.84 -18.20
C ALA A 46 -41.63 -7.18 -18.29
N ARG A 47 -41.03 -7.16 -19.47
CA ARG A 47 -39.77 -6.45 -19.70
C ARG A 47 -39.92 -4.95 -19.52
N GLN A 48 -40.94 -4.36 -20.15
CA GLN A 48 -41.23 -2.93 -20.00
C GLN A 48 -41.51 -2.55 -18.54
N TYR A 49 -42.23 -3.40 -17.80
CA TYR A 49 -42.45 -3.23 -16.37
C TYR A 49 -41.13 -3.18 -15.60
N CYS A 50 -40.22 -4.14 -15.83
CA CYS A 50 -38.94 -4.16 -15.14
C CYS A 50 -38.03 -2.98 -15.53
N GLN A 51 -37.99 -2.58 -16.80
CA GLN A 51 -37.22 -1.42 -17.24
C GLN A 51 -37.75 -0.10 -16.67
N LYS A 52 -39.05 -0.03 -16.37
CA LYS A 52 -39.67 1.15 -15.75
C LYS A 52 -39.44 1.21 -14.23
N THR A 53 -39.31 0.07 -13.57
CA THR A 53 -39.39 -0.03 -12.10
C THR A 53 -38.10 -0.53 -11.43
N ALA A 54 -37.18 -1.06 -12.23
CA ALA A 54 -35.90 -1.64 -11.83
C ALA A 54 -34.88 -1.45 -12.98
N THR A 55 -33.97 -2.41 -13.20
CA THR A 55 -33.01 -2.36 -14.31
C THR A 55 -33.55 -3.08 -15.55
N ASP A 56 -33.86 -4.37 -15.46
CA ASP A 56 -34.49 -5.15 -16.54
C ASP A 56 -35.07 -6.46 -15.93
N LEU A 57 -35.64 -7.34 -16.74
CA LEU A 57 -35.93 -8.72 -16.34
C LEU A 57 -34.66 -9.42 -15.85
N VAL A 58 -34.79 -10.29 -14.86
CA VAL A 58 -33.66 -10.93 -14.18
C VAL A 58 -32.74 -11.65 -15.17
N ALA A 59 -31.44 -11.39 -15.04
CA ALA A 59 -30.38 -12.10 -15.73
C ALA A 59 -29.58 -12.94 -14.71
N ILE A 60 -29.73 -14.25 -14.76
CA ILE A 60 -29.19 -15.18 -13.76
C ILE A 60 -27.74 -15.54 -14.12
N GLN A 61 -26.81 -15.24 -13.23
CA GLN A 61 -25.37 -15.35 -13.44
C GLN A 61 -24.76 -16.65 -12.93
N ASN A 62 -25.42 -17.33 -11.99
CA ASN A 62 -24.92 -18.57 -11.41
C ASN A 62 -26.05 -19.39 -10.75
N VAL A 63 -25.76 -20.65 -10.45
CA VAL A 63 -26.71 -21.59 -9.84
C VAL A 63 -27.15 -21.14 -8.44
N ALA A 64 -26.27 -20.48 -7.67
CA ALA A 64 -26.60 -19.99 -6.34
C ALA A 64 -27.65 -18.86 -6.38
N GLU A 65 -27.55 -17.95 -7.35
CA GLU A 65 -28.55 -16.92 -7.63
C GLU A 65 -29.91 -17.54 -8.00
N ASN A 66 -29.92 -18.55 -8.87
CA ASN A 66 -31.16 -19.27 -9.23
C ASN A 66 -31.84 -19.90 -8.00
N ASN A 67 -31.04 -20.59 -7.18
CA ASN A 67 -31.52 -21.23 -5.95
C ASN A 67 -32.02 -20.20 -4.93
N TYR A 68 -31.33 -19.06 -4.82
CA TYR A 68 -31.75 -17.94 -3.99
C TYR A 68 -33.12 -17.41 -4.42
N LEU A 69 -33.31 -17.13 -5.71
CA LEU A 69 -34.60 -16.69 -6.27
C LEU A 69 -35.72 -17.68 -5.95
N ASN A 70 -35.48 -18.98 -6.18
CA ASN A 70 -36.45 -20.03 -5.88
C ASN A 70 -36.86 -20.08 -4.40
N ARG A 71 -35.94 -19.77 -3.49
CA ARG A 71 -36.21 -19.72 -2.04
C ARG A 71 -37.05 -18.50 -1.66
N VAL A 72 -36.67 -17.31 -2.13
CA VAL A 72 -37.22 -16.03 -1.62
C VAL A 72 -38.45 -15.53 -2.38
N VAL A 73 -38.57 -15.83 -3.67
CA VAL A 73 -39.71 -15.39 -4.50
C VAL A 73 -40.95 -16.21 -4.12
N PRO A 74 -42.14 -15.60 -3.96
CA PRO A 74 -43.35 -16.36 -3.63
C PRO A 74 -43.79 -17.25 -4.78
N LEU A 75 -44.58 -18.29 -4.47
CA LEU A 75 -45.19 -19.14 -5.48
C LEU A 75 -46.19 -18.30 -6.31
N ASN A 76 -46.11 -18.44 -7.64
CA ASN A 76 -47.14 -17.98 -8.56
C ASN A 76 -47.57 -19.16 -9.44
N ARG A 77 -48.88 -19.37 -9.61
CA ARG A 77 -49.39 -20.49 -10.42
C ARG A 77 -48.98 -20.41 -11.89
N ASN A 78 -48.78 -19.19 -12.40
CA ASN A 78 -48.34 -18.93 -13.76
C ASN A 78 -46.81 -18.76 -13.86
N TYR A 79 -46.07 -18.98 -12.76
CA TYR A 79 -44.63 -18.79 -12.67
C TYR A 79 -44.18 -17.37 -13.04
N TYR A 80 -42.93 -17.20 -13.44
CA TYR A 80 -42.29 -15.91 -13.61
C TYR A 80 -41.51 -15.85 -14.92
N TRP A 81 -41.62 -14.73 -15.62
CA TRP A 81 -40.76 -14.42 -16.77
C TRP A 81 -39.36 -14.05 -16.31
N ILE A 82 -38.34 -14.57 -17.02
CA ILE A 82 -36.94 -14.19 -16.86
C ILE A 82 -36.39 -13.57 -18.15
N GLY A 83 -35.25 -12.87 -18.03
CA GLY A 83 -34.70 -12.01 -19.07
C GLY A 83 -33.85 -12.74 -20.12
N ILE A 84 -34.21 -13.97 -20.52
CA ILE A 84 -33.49 -14.72 -21.56
C ILE A 84 -34.39 -14.96 -22.76
N ARG A 85 -33.82 -14.79 -23.95
CA ARG A 85 -34.50 -15.04 -25.23
C ARG A 85 -33.59 -15.73 -26.23
N LYS A 86 -34.19 -16.44 -27.17
CA LYS A 86 -33.47 -17.01 -28.32
C LYS A 86 -33.32 -15.94 -29.40
N ILE A 87 -32.08 -15.53 -29.69
CA ILE A 87 -31.73 -14.54 -30.72
C ILE A 87 -30.74 -15.21 -31.67
N ASN A 88 -31.06 -15.31 -32.97
CA ASN A 88 -30.23 -16.00 -33.96
C ASN A 88 -29.84 -17.44 -33.54
N ASN A 89 -30.80 -18.19 -33.01
CA ASN A 89 -30.63 -19.55 -32.47
C ASN A 89 -29.75 -19.67 -31.20
N ILE A 90 -29.33 -18.56 -30.59
CA ILE A 90 -28.53 -18.55 -29.36
C ILE A 90 -29.38 -18.00 -28.21
N TRP A 91 -29.38 -18.68 -27.07
CA TRP A 91 -30.02 -18.17 -25.85
C TRP A 91 -29.19 -17.02 -25.27
N THR A 92 -29.80 -15.85 -25.13
CA THR A 92 -29.12 -14.59 -24.80
C THR A 92 -29.88 -13.84 -23.72
N TRP A 93 -29.17 -13.38 -22.71
CA TRP A 93 -29.68 -12.49 -21.68
C TRP A 93 -29.95 -11.10 -22.27
N VAL A 94 -31.21 -10.69 -22.28
CA VAL A 94 -31.63 -9.47 -22.98
C VAL A 94 -31.15 -8.18 -22.29
N ALA A 95 -30.76 -8.26 -21.02
CA ALA A 95 -30.33 -7.12 -20.22
C ALA A 95 -28.90 -6.65 -20.54
N ASN A 96 -28.00 -7.57 -20.89
CA ASN A 96 -26.58 -7.28 -21.15
C ASN A 96 -26.04 -7.89 -22.45
N ASN A 97 -26.92 -8.48 -23.27
CA ASN A 97 -26.61 -9.11 -24.54
C ASN A 97 -25.53 -10.21 -24.46
N LYS A 98 -25.38 -10.86 -23.29
CA LYS A 98 -24.48 -12.01 -23.11
C LYS A 98 -25.20 -13.30 -23.46
N SER A 99 -24.52 -14.19 -24.20
CA SER A 99 -24.99 -15.55 -24.44
C SER A 99 -25.05 -16.35 -23.12
N LEU A 100 -25.95 -17.32 -23.06
CA LEU A 100 -26.05 -18.24 -21.93
C LEU A 100 -24.76 -19.04 -21.76
N ASP A 101 -24.16 -18.99 -20.57
CA ASP A 101 -23.06 -19.87 -20.18
C ASP A 101 -23.61 -21.26 -19.88
N GLU A 102 -23.01 -22.30 -20.46
CA GLU A 102 -23.38 -23.70 -20.22
C GLU A 102 -23.32 -24.09 -18.75
N LYS A 103 -22.45 -23.44 -17.96
CA LYS A 103 -22.33 -23.67 -16.50
C LYS A 103 -23.55 -23.24 -15.70
N VAL A 104 -24.40 -22.39 -16.28
CA VAL A 104 -25.63 -21.87 -15.65
C VAL A 104 -26.86 -22.39 -16.40
N ASN A 105 -26.70 -23.43 -17.22
CA ASN A 105 -27.79 -24.01 -17.96
C ASN A 105 -28.71 -24.82 -17.02
N LEU A 106 -29.89 -24.27 -16.74
CA LEU A 106 -30.86 -24.80 -15.78
C LEU A 106 -32.22 -25.11 -16.44
N TRP A 107 -32.21 -25.61 -17.68
CA TRP A 107 -33.43 -26.12 -18.32
C TRP A 107 -34.05 -27.26 -17.51
N ALA A 108 -35.38 -27.31 -17.49
CA ALA A 108 -36.12 -28.42 -16.92
C ALA A 108 -35.93 -29.69 -17.78
N THR A 109 -36.34 -30.83 -17.22
CA THR A 109 -36.37 -32.09 -17.96
C THR A 109 -37.16 -31.92 -19.27
N ASP A 110 -36.57 -32.34 -20.39
CA ASP A 110 -37.12 -32.24 -21.75
C ASP A 110 -37.24 -30.82 -22.36
N GLU A 111 -36.60 -29.82 -21.75
CA GLU A 111 -36.54 -28.44 -22.27
C GLU A 111 -35.14 -28.08 -22.83
N PRO A 112 -35.04 -27.11 -23.78
CA PRO A 112 -36.13 -26.34 -24.38
C PRO A 112 -36.84 -27.07 -25.53
N THR A 113 -38.17 -26.99 -25.56
CA THR A 113 -39.01 -27.57 -26.62
C THR A 113 -38.87 -26.86 -27.98
N PRO A 114 -38.61 -27.60 -29.08
CA PRO A 114 -38.55 -27.03 -30.43
C PRO A 114 -39.90 -26.49 -30.91
N GLY A 115 -39.92 -25.29 -31.52
CA GLY A 115 -41.13 -24.68 -32.12
C GLY A 115 -42.01 -23.87 -31.17
N SER A 116 -41.75 -23.89 -29.85
CA SER A 116 -42.31 -22.93 -28.88
C SER A 116 -41.65 -21.55 -29.04
N GLN A 117 -42.32 -20.46 -28.62
CA GLN A 117 -41.75 -19.11 -28.78
C GLN A 117 -40.51 -18.92 -27.87
N ASP A 118 -39.72 -17.91 -28.20
CA ASP A 118 -38.37 -17.71 -27.64
C ASP A 118 -38.34 -17.00 -26.27
N CYS A 119 -39.34 -17.19 -25.42
CA CYS A 119 -39.44 -16.57 -24.09
C CYS A 119 -39.36 -17.63 -22.99
N VAL A 120 -38.77 -17.29 -21.85
CA VAL A 120 -38.42 -18.29 -20.84
C VAL A 120 -38.98 -17.94 -19.49
N GLU A 121 -39.59 -18.93 -18.86
CA GLU A 121 -40.08 -18.86 -17.48
C GLU A 121 -39.20 -19.65 -16.51
N ILE A 122 -39.29 -19.31 -15.23
CA ILE A 122 -38.65 -20.04 -14.12
C ILE A 122 -39.69 -20.65 -13.18
N TYR A 123 -39.52 -21.94 -12.88
CA TYR A 123 -40.43 -22.73 -12.05
C TYR A 123 -40.24 -22.51 -10.54
N ILE A 124 -40.49 -21.28 -10.07
CA ILE A 124 -40.43 -20.93 -8.65
C ILE A 124 -41.37 -21.83 -7.83
N LYS A 125 -40.80 -22.58 -6.88
CA LYS A 125 -41.49 -23.45 -5.92
C LYS A 125 -42.38 -24.51 -6.57
N ARG A 126 -42.07 -24.94 -7.80
CA ARG A 126 -42.73 -26.09 -8.45
C ARG A 126 -42.29 -27.41 -7.78
N PRO A 127 -43.19 -28.40 -7.58
CA PRO A 127 -42.81 -29.68 -6.95
C PRO A 127 -41.74 -30.49 -7.71
N LEU A 128 -41.77 -30.44 -9.04
CA LEU A 128 -40.80 -31.09 -9.93
C LEU A 128 -40.05 -30.03 -10.73
N ASP A 129 -38.77 -30.27 -11.03
CA ASP A 129 -37.87 -29.31 -11.70
C ASP A 129 -37.90 -27.92 -11.03
N THR A 130 -37.87 -27.89 -9.69
CA THR A 130 -37.98 -26.63 -8.94
C THR A 130 -36.86 -25.66 -9.31
N GLY A 131 -37.23 -24.42 -9.64
CA GLY A 131 -36.28 -23.39 -10.06
C GLY A 131 -35.66 -23.60 -11.44
N MET A 132 -36.03 -24.65 -12.18
CA MET A 132 -35.58 -24.87 -13.56
C MET A 132 -36.37 -24.01 -14.55
N TRP A 133 -35.88 -23.95 -15.78
CA TRP A 133 -36.38 -23.07 -16.84
C TRP A 133 -37.17 -23.83 -17.91
N ASN A 134 -38.14 -23.15 -18.52
CA ASN A 134 -38.94 -23.66 -19.62
C ASN A 134 -39.16 -22.56 -20.67
N ASN A 135 -39.11 -22.89 -21.97
CA ASN A 135 -39.47 -21.95 -23.01
C ASN A 135 -40.96 -22.05 -23.39
N ASP A 136 -41.66 -20.92 -23.30
CA ASP A 136 -43.12 -20.85 -23.43
C ASP A 136 -43.49 -19.67 -24.34
N PRO A 137 -44.67 -19.66 -24.99
CA PRO A 137 -45.11 -18.53 -25.79
C PRO A 137 -45.08 -17.21 -25.01
N CYS A 138 -44.36 -16.22 -25.53
CA CYS A 138 -44.24 -14.86 -25.04
C CYS A 138 -45.59 -14.17 -24.77
N THR A 139 -46.67 -14.61 -25.42
CA THR A 139 -48.04 -14.10 -25.23
C THR A 139 -48.73 -14.66 -23.98
N LYS A 140 -48.20 -15.72 -23.34
CA LYS A 140 -48.69 -16.22 -22.06
C LYS A 140 -48.48 -15.18 -20.97
N THR A 141 -49.36 -15.21 -19.96
CA THR A 141 -49.30 -14.23 -18.87
C THR A 141 -48.65 -14.84 -17.64
N LYS A 142 -47.55 -14.23 -17.18
CA LYS A 142 -46.78 -14.63 -15.99
C LYS A 142 -46.33 -13.39 -15.24
N ARG A 143 -45.88 -13.52 -13.99
CA ARG A 143 -45.32 -12.36 -13.28
C ARG A 143 -43.96 -11.98 -13.84
N ALA A 144 -43.65 -10.70 -13.88
CA ALA A 144 -42.30 -10.23 -14.19
C ALA A 144 -41.39 -10.48 -12.99
N LEU A 145 -40.22 -11.08 -13.20
CA LEU A 145 -39.15 -11.14 -12.20
C LEU A 145 -38.02 -10.23 -12.64
N CYS A 146 -37.81 -9.15 -11.90
CA CYS A 146 -36.90 -8.08 -12.23
C CYS A 146 -35.64 -8.14 -11.37
N TYR A 147 -34.55 -7.58 -11.88
CA TYR A 147 -33.38 -7.25 -11.08
C TYR A 147 -33.08 -5.75 -11.13
N LYS A 148 -32.41 -5.26 -10.10
CA LYS A 148 -31.93 -3.89 -9.99
C LYS A 148 -30.42 -3.90 -9.75
N ALA A 149 -29.68 -3.28 -10.66
CA ALA A 149 -28.27 -3.00 -10.51
C ALA A 149 -28.02 -2.08 -9.31
N LEU A 150 -27.07 -2.45 -8.45
CA LEU A 150 -26.71 -1.68 -7.27
C LEU A 150 -25.43 -0.86 -7.50
N CYS A 151 -24.57 -1.32 -8.41
CA CYS A 151 -23.48 -0.56 -8.98
C CYS A 151 -24.03 0.58 -9.82
N GLN A 152 -23.78 1.80 -9.34
CA GLN A 152 -24.00 3.06 -10.02
C GLN A 152 -22.64 3.70 -10.32
N ASN A 153 -22.63 4.72 -11.17
CA ASN A 153 -21.40 5.41 -11.57
C ASN A 153 -20.63 6.02 -10.38
N ASP A 154 -21.31 6.31 -9.27
CA ASP A 154 -20.72 6.83 -8.05
C ASP A 154 -20.59 5.79 -6.94
N SER A 155 -21.08 4.55 -7.11
CA SER A 155 -21.00 3.50 -6.07
C SER A 155 -19.57 3.27 -5.58
N CYS A 156 -18.61 3.31 -6.50
CA CYS A 156 -17.18 3.20 -6.24
C CYS A 156 -16.40 4.37 -6.87
N SER A 157 -15.18 4.61 -6.42
CA SER A 157 -14.31 5.62 -7.05
C SER A 157 -13.85 5.15 -8.44
N SER A 158 -13.28 6.08 -9.22
CA SER A 158 -12.63 5.80 -10.51
C SER A 158 -11.40 4.87 -10.39
N HIS A 159 -10.98 4.53 -9.17
CA HIS A 159 -9.85 3.66 -8.89
C HIS A 159 -10.29 2.24 -8.50
N SER A 160 -11.38 1.75 -9.09
CA SER A 160 -11.91 0.43 -8.76
C SER A 160 -12.84 -0.14 -9.81
N GLU A 161 -13.10 -1.44 -9.67
CA GLU A 161 -14.14 -2.18 -10.37
C GLU A 161 -15.30 -2.43 -9.38
N CYS A 162 -16.53 -2.02 -9.73
CA CYS A 162 -17.71 -2.32 -8.92
C CYS A 162 -18.16 -3.77 -9.18
N VAL A 163 -18.36 -4.53 -8.10
CA VAL A 163 -18.70 -5.94 -8.14
C VAL A 163 -20.02 -6.15 -7.43
N GLU A 164 -20.97 -6.76 -8.13
CA GLU A 164 -22.34 -7.02 -7.67
C GLU A 164 -22.42 -8.30 -6.84
N HIS A 165 -23.18 -8.24 -5.75
CA HIS A 165 -23.45 -9.33 -4.81
C HIS A 165 -24.94 -9.43 -4.53
N ILE A 166 -25.45 -10.60 -4.12
CA ILE A 166 -26.89 -10.74 -3.80
C ILE A 166 -27.30 -9.69 -2.75
N GLY A 167 -28.13 -8.73 -3.19
CA GLY A 167 -28.62 -7.63 -2.35
C GLY A 167 -27.60 -6.57 -1.92
N ASN A 168 -26.36 -6.58 -2.44
CA ASN A 168 -25.31 -5.60 -2.09
C ASN A 168 -24.29 -5.43 -3.23
N TYR A 169 -23.32 -4.52 -3.08
CA TYR A 169 -22.17 -4.43 -3.97
C TYR A 169 -20.87 -4.23 -3.17
N SER A 170 -19.73 -4.42 -3.81
CA SER A 170 -18.40 -4.13 -3.25
C SER A 170 -17.52 -3.47 -4.30
N CYS A 171 -16.52 -2.71 -3.88
CA CYS A 171 -15.54 -2.11 -4.77
C CYS A 171 -14.22 -2.90 -4.69
N LYS A 172 -13.79 -3.46 -5.82
CA LYS A 172 -12.47 -4.06 -5.95
C LYS A 172 -11.47 -2.98 -6.31
N CYS A 173 -10.66 -2.57 -5.34
CA CYS A 173 -9.76 -1.44 -5.49
C CYS A 173 -8.57 -1.75 -6.42
N ASN A 174 -8.18 -0.76 -7.21
CA ASN A 174 -6.91 -0.74 -7.91
C ASN A 174 -5.75 -0.66 -6.92
N GLU A 175 -4.55 -1.03 -7.38
CA GLU A 175 -3.34 -0.97 -6.55
C GLU A 175 -3.15 0.43 -5.94
N GLY A 176 -2.87 0.45 -4.63
CA GLY A 176 -2.57 1.69 -3.90
C GLY A 176 -3.78 2.46 -3.42
N TYR A 177 -4.99 1.91 -3.56
CA TYR A 177 -6.22 2.48 -3.03
C TYR A 177 -6.90 1.54 -2.03
N GLU A 178 -7.58 2.11 -1.05
CA GLU A 178 -8.24 1.41 0.05
C GLU A 178 -9.60 2.02 0.40
N ARG A 179 -10.24 1.43 1.41
CA ARG A 179 -11.60 1.69 1.90
C ARG A 179 -12.72 1.11 1.03
N PRO A 180 -13.96 1.00 1.55
CA PRO A 180 -15.06 0.35 0.84
C PRO A 180 -15.40 0.95 -0.54
N ARG A 181 -15.06 2.22 -0.79
CA ARG A 181 -15.27 2.91 -2.08
C ARG A 181 -13.98 3.14 -2.87
N CYS A 182 -12.83 2.64 -2.40
CA CYS A 182 -11.54 2.81 -3.06
C CYS A 182 -11.15 4.29 -3.32
N ASP A 183 -11.62 5.19 -2.47
CA ASP A 183 -11.49 6.65 -2.60
C ASP A 183 -10.29 7.21 -1.83
N HIS A 184 -9.53 6.36 -1.14
CA HIS A 184 -8.37 6.77 -0.36
C HIS A 184 -7.11 6.10 -0.86
N ALA A 185 -6.08 6.90 -1.16
CA ALA A 185 -4.75 6.37 -1.46
C ALA A 185 -4.08 5.87 -0.18
N ILE A 186 -3.54 4.66 -0.23
CA ILE A 186 -2.84 4.02 0.89
C ILE A 186 -1.65 4.88 1.30
N LYS A 187 -1.51 5.10 2.61
CA LYS A 187 -0.43 5.91 3.18
C LYS A 187 0.79 5.08 3.55
N CYS A 188 1.97 5.64 3.29
CA CYS A 188 3.23 5.16 3.81
C CYS A 188 3.55 5.80 5.16
N LYS A 189 4.60 5.28 5.82
CA LYS A 189 5.11 5.85 7.08
C LYS A 189 5.43 7.34 6.89
N ASP A 190 4.87 8.16 7.77
CA ASP A 190 5.16 9.60 7.86
C ASP A 190 6.67 9.82 8.03
N LEU A 191 7.20 10.90 7.46
CA LEU A 191 8.62 11.24 7.51
C LEU A 191 8.90 12.58 8.21
N THR A 192 7.89 13.30 8.67
CA THR A 192 8.01 14.63 9.29
C THR A 192 8.80 14.62 10.61
N TYR A 193 8.87 13.48 11.30
CA TYR A 193 9.63 13.36 12.55
C TYR A 193 11.16 13.27 12.35
N LEU A 194 11.64 13.12 11.12
CA LEU A 194 13.05 12.88 10.82
C LEU A 194 13.87 14.17 10.75
N LYS A 195 14.09 14.82 11.90
CA LYS A 195 14.75 16.14 12.01
C LYS A 195 16.20 16.19 11.51
N ARG A 196 16.89 15.05 11.37
CA ARG A 196 18.30 14.99 10.92
C ARG A 196 18.46 14.91 9.40
N LEU A 197 17.35 14.72 8.68
CA LEU A 197 17.33 14.65 7.23
C LEU A 197 16.69 15.93 6.70
N THR A 198 17.26 16.46 5.63
CA THR A 198 16.57 17.41 4.78
C THR A 198 15.73 16.60 3.79
N ILE A 199 14.41 16.74 3.86
CA ILE A 199 13.46 15.93 3.09
C ILE A 199 12.68 16.86 2.17
N SER A 200 12.66 16.53 0.87
CA SER A 200 11.83 17.20 -0.11
C SER A 200 10.93 16.17 -0.79
N CYS A 201 9.62 16.37 -0.72
CA CYS A 201 8.65 15.40 -1.22
C CYS A 201 7.69 16.01 -2.25
N SER A 202 7.31 15.19 -3.22
CA SER A 202 6.18 15.42 -4.12
C SER A 202 5.06 14.44 -3.79
N HIS A 203 3.84 14.96 -3.67
CA HIS A 203 2.64 14.22 -3.26
C HIS A 203 1.54 14.38 -4.31
N PRO A 204 1.52 13.55 -5.38
CA PRO A 204 0.56 13.70 -6.47
C PRO A 204 -0.91 13.49 -6.08
N ILE A 205 -1.17 12.74 -5.00
CA ILE A 205 -2.52 12.38 -4.56
C ILE A 205 -2.80 12.97 -3.17
N ALA A 206 -2.06 12.51 -2.16
CA ALA A 206 -2.13 12.99 -0.78
C ALA A 206 -0.77 12.87 -0.08
N GLN A 207 -0.60 13.58 1.03
CA GLN A 207 0.66 13.59 1.78
C GLN A 207 1.09 12.17 2.20
N PHE A 208 2.33 11.82 1.84
CA PHE A 208 2.94 10.50 2.06
C PHE A 208 2.10 9.29 1.60
N SER A 209 1.26 9.46 0.58
CA SER A 209 0.42 8.38 0.01
C SER A 209 1.03 7.75 -1.23
N PHE A 210 0.40 6.69 -1.75
CA PHE A 210 0.77 5.99 -2.98
C PHE A 210 1.28 6.94 -4.08
N LYS A 211 2.41 6.58 -4.71
CA LYS A 211 3.15 7.38 -5.70
C LYS A 211 3.84 8.65 -5.18
N SER A 212 3.75 8.98 -3.88
CA SER A 212 4.60 10.01 -3.29
C SER A 212 6.08 9.66 -3.49
N ASN A 213 6.88 10.66 -3.82
CA ASN A 213 8.33 10.52 -4.00
C ASN A 213 9.02 11.54 -3.10
N CYS A 214 9.96 11.08 -2.28
CA CYS A 214 10.71 11.90 -1.34
C CYS A 214 12.20 11.75 -1.60
N SER A 215 12.90 12.87 -1.75
CA SER A 215 14.36 12.93 -1.78
C SER A 215 14.93 13.31 -0.42
N PHE A 216 16.11 12.78 -0.13
CA PHE A 216 16.78 12.90 1.15
C PHE A 216 18.18 13.46 0.94
N SER A 217 18.55 14.43 1.77
CA SER A 217 19.92 14.90 1.88
C SER A 217 20.30 15.11 3.35
N CYS A 218 21.60 15.15 3.60
CA CYS A 218 22.14 15.41 4.93
C CYS A 218 22.70 16.84 4.99
N GLY A 219 22.64 17.44 6.18
CA GLY A 219 23.33 18.69 6.46
C GLY A 219 24.85 18.57 6.29
N GLU A 220 25.51 19.71 6.26
CA GLU A 220 26.97 19.80 6.15
C GLU A 220 27.66 18.98 7.27
N GLY A 221 28.80 18.33 6.96
CA GLY A 221 29.46 17.45 7.92
C GLY A 221 28.92 16.02 7.97
N PHE A 222 27.82 15.71 7.27
CA PHE A 222 27.21 14.38 7.25
C PHE A 222 27.19 13.76 5.84
N LYS A 223 27.11 12.43 5.80
CA LYS A 223 26.98 11.62 4.59
C LYS A 223 25.71 10.77 4.69
N LEU A 224 24.92 10.76 3.63
CA LEU A 224 23.72 9.93 3.53
C LEU A 224 24.11 8.45 3.43
N GLN A 225 23.39 7.62 4.18
CA GLN A 225 23.51 6.17 4.19
C GLN A 225 22.16 5.57 3.81
N GLY A 226 22.08 4.97 2.62
CA GLY A 226 20.86 4.42 2.04
C GLY A 226 20.54 5.07 0.70
N LEU A 227 19.28 4.90 0.26
CA LEU A 227 18.78 5.53 -0.97
C LEU A 227 18.59 7.04 -0.77
N ASP A 228 18.90 7.81 -1.81
CA ASP A 228 18.66 9.26 -1.86
C ASP A 228 17.21 9.61 -2.17
N THR A 229 16.43 8.65 -2.65
CA THR A 229 15.04 8.80 -3.04
C THR A 229 14.22 7.59 -2.62
N LEU A 230 13.02 7.82 -2.08
CA LEU A 230 12.05 6.79 -1.75
C LEU A 230 10.70 7.09 -2.39
N GLN A 231 10.06 6.03 -2.89
CA GLN A 231 8.71 6.08 -3.45
C GLN A 231 7.74 5.24 -2.62
N CYS A 232 6.57 5.81 -2.31
CA CYS A 232 5.51 5.10 -1.61
C CYS A 232 4.79 4.13 -2.56
N LYS A 233 4.83 2.84 -2.25
CA LYS A 233 4.23 1.75 -3.03
C LYS A 233 2.79 1.47 -2.60
N GLY A 234 2.05 0.75 -3.44
CA GLY A 234 0.63 0.48 -3.22
C GLY A 234 0.32 -0.40 -2.01
N ASN A 235 1.34 -0.99 -1.39
CA ASN A 235 1.23 -1.77 -0.16
C ASN A 235 1.46 -0.94 1.12
N GLY A 236 1.52 0.40 1.01
CA GLY A 236 1.77 1.29 2.15
C GLY A 236 3.19 1.28 2.68
N LYS A 237 4.15 0.75 1.90
CA LYS A 237 5.58 0.77 2.23
C LYS A 237 6.37 1.63 1.26
N TRP A 238 7.40 2.25 1.78
CA TRP A 238 8.45 2.83 0.95
C TRP A 238 9.20 1.70 0.22
N ASN A 239 9.70 1.98 -0.98
CA ASN A 239 10.47 1.04 -1.81
C ASN A 239 11.85 0.66 -1.25
N GLY A 240 12.23 1.22 -0.11
CA GLY A 240 13.48 0.94 0.58
C GLY A 240 13.43 1.43 2.02
N ASN A 241 14.51 1.19 2.75
CA ASN A 241 14.65 1.67 4.10
C ASN A 241 14.87 3.19 4.13
N ILE A 242 14.30 3.85 5.12
CA ILE A 242 14.53 5.27 5.38
C ILE A 242 16.04 5.48 5.60
N PRO A 243 16.70 6.37 4.83
CA PRO A 243 18.14 6.57 4.95
C PRO A 243 18.49 7.25 6.27
N THR A 244 19.78 7.24 6.62
CA THR A 244 20.29 7.92 7.82
C THR A 244 21.47 8.81 7.48
N CYS A 245 21.70 9.84 8.28
CA CYS A 245 22.88 10.70 8.16
C CYS A 245 23.94 10.25 9.16
N LYS A 246 25.11 9.84 8.65
CA LYS A 246 26.29 9.57 9.48
C LYS A 246 27.27 10.73 9.36
N VAL A 247 27.84 11.16 10.48
CA VAL A 247 28.87 12.20 10.48
C VAL A 247 30.08 11.73 9.67
N LYS A 248 30.69 12.64 8.92
CA LYS A 248 31.94 12.36 8.22
C LYS A 248 33.07 12.23 9.24
N GLN A 249 33.95 11.27 9.01
CA GLN A 249 35.05 10.97 9.92
C GLN A 249 36.36 11.36 9.25
N CYS A 250 37.22 12.06 9.99
CA CYS A 250 38.59 12.34 9.59
C CYS A 250 39.46 11.10 9.75
N VAL A 251 40.62 11.08 9.09
CA VAL A 251 41.60 10.00 9.29
C VAL A 251 41.97 9.91 10.78
N THR A 252 42.07 8.69 11.28
CA THR A 252 42.52 8.46 12.66
C THR A 252 43.94 8.99 12.83
N LEU A 253 44.15 9.81 13.85
CA LEU A 253 45.47 10.35 14.18
C LEU A 253 46.23 9.40 15.10
N GLU A 254 47.54 9.30 14.87
CA GLU A 254 48.48 8.61 15.75
C GLU A 254 49.11 9.59 16.73
N TYR A 255 49.53 9.10 17.90
CA TYR A 255 50.22 9.92 18.89
C TYR A 255 51.57 10.41 18.36
N PRO A 256 51.93 11.70 18.54
CA PRO A 256 53.25 12.19 18.17
C PRO A 256 54.33 11.49 18.99
N LYS A 257 55.42 11.09 18.34
CA LYS A 257 56.61 10.59 19.06
C LYS A 257 57.15 11.73 19.94
N TYR A 258 57.30 11.48 21.24
CA TYR A 258 57.68 12.48 22.24
C TYR A 258 56.66 13.63 22.44
N GLY A 259 55.38 13.35 22.22
CA GLY A 259 54.29 14.27 22.51
C GLY A 259 53.04 13.56 23.04
N ASN A 260 52.08 14.37 23.45
CA ASN A 260 50.76 13.97 23.92
C ASN A 260 49.70 14.57 22.99
N MET A 261 48.59 13.85 22.84
CA MET A 261 47.42 14.29 22.07
C MET A 261 46.18 14.18 22.95
N ASN A 262 45.37 15.24 22.99
CA ASN A 262 44.10 15.26 23.70
C ASN A 262 42.98 15.66 22.74
N CYS A 263 41.98 14.80 22.56
CA CYS A 263 40.90 15.01 21.60
C CYS A 263 39.54 14.95 22.29
N THR A 264 38.63 15.83 21.87
CA THR A 264 37.20 15.73 22.19
C THR A 264 36.50 14.90 21.12
N HIS A 265 35.40 14.20 21.43
CA HIS A 265 34.67 13.37 20.45
C HIS A 265 33.14 13.46 20.59
N PRO A 266 32.54 14.66 20.48
CA PRO A 266 31.13 14.88 20.81
C PRO A 266 30.14 14.19 19.86
N LEU A 267 30.50 14.01 18.58
CA LEU A 267 29.60 13.48 17.54
C LEU A 267 30.03 12.10 17.01
N GLY A 268 31.18 11.60 17.45
CA GLY A 268 31.83 10.39 16.97
C GLY A 268 33.36 10.51 17.06
N HIS A 269 34.03 9.38 16.92
CA HIS A 269 35.49 9.33 16.92
C HIS A 269 36.07 10.10 15.72
N PHE A 270 36.94 11.08 15.96
CA PHE A 270 37.51 11.98 14.95
C PHE A 270 36.48 12.56 13.96
N SER A 271 35.37 13.12 14.47
CA SER A 271 34.28 13.67 13.67
C SER A 271 33.80 15.01 14.23
N LEU A 272 34.00 16.10 13.49
CA LEU A 272 33.61 17.47 13.89
C LEU A 272 34.11 17.78 15.32
N ASN A 273 35.40 17.59 15.53
CA ASN A 273 36.05 17.70 16.82
C ASN A 273 37.38 18.45 16.74
N SER A 274 37.95 18.79 17.90
CA SER A 274 39.30 19.32 18.00
C SER A 274 40.22 18.43 18.83
N CYS A 275 41.48 18.40 18.42
CA CYS A 275 42.58 17.69 19.05
C CYS A 275 43.74 18.66 19.31
N THR A 276 44.21 18.71 20.56
CA THR A 276 45.35 19.52 20.97
C THR A 276 46.60 18.66 21.17
N PHE A 277 47.76 19.22 20.82
CA PHE A 277 49.06 18.54 20.80
C PHE A 277 50.05 19.26 21.68
N GLN A 278 50.77 18.50 22.51
CA GLN A 278 51.79 19.04 23.43
C GLN A 278 53.04 18.17 23.41
N CYS A 279 54.22 18.77 23.32
CA CYS A 279 55.48 18.04 23.39
C CYS A 279 55.94 17.85 24.84
N VAL A 280 56.68 16.77 25.10
CA VAL A 280 57.34 16.58 26.41
C VAL A 280 58.52 17.56 26.56
N LEU A 281 58.97 17.77 27.80
CA LEU A 281 60.10 18.68 28.09
C LEU A 281 61.35 18.33 27.25
N GLY A 282 62.00 19.36 26.69
CA GLY A 282 63.17 19.21 25.82
C GLY A 282 62.86 19.04 24.33
N PHE A 283 61.58 19.08 23.94
CA PHE A 283 61.12 19.05 22.55
C PHE A 283 60.22 20.26 22.25
N MET A 284 60.30 20.77 21.03
CA MET A 284 59.40 21.82 20.53
C MET A 284 58.46 21.28 19.46
N LEU A 285 57.21 21.77 19.50
CA LEU A 285 56.18 21.42 18.53
C LEU A 285 56.48 22.09 17.18
N LYS A 286 56.46 21.30 16.11
CA LYS A 286 56.50 21.76 14.72
C LYS A 286 55.14 21.49 14.08
N GLY A 287 54.39 22.57 13.83
CA GLY A 287 53.04 22.52 13.26
C GLY A 287 52.05 23.29 14.13
N LEU A 288 50.75 23.03 13.94
CA LEU A 288 49.69 23.63 14.74
C LEU A 288 49.52 22.90 16.06
N GLU A 289 49.28 23.66 17.14
CA GLU A 289 48.96 23.12 18.48
C GLU A 289 47.58 22.47 18.51
N GLU A 290 46.63 22.96 17.71
CA GLU A 290 45.27 22.44 17.62
C GLU A 290 44.93 22.07 16.17
N LEU A 291 44.38 20.86 15.99
CA LEU A 291 43.81 20.39 14.73
C LEU A 291 42.31 20.20 14.87
N GLU A 292 41.57 20.65 13.86
CA GLU A 292 40.11 20.52 13.80
C GLU A 292 39.72 19.54 12.68
N CYS A 293 38.83 18.59 12.99
CA CYS A 293 38.19 17.77 11.98
C CYS A 293 37.04 18.56 11.35
N THR A 294 37.26 19.07 10.14
CA THR A 294 36.29 19.93 9.45
C THR A 294 35.06 19.16 8.97
N SER A 295 33.99 19.89 8.60
CA SER A 295 32.77 19.34 7.97
C SER A 295 33.03 18.61 6.64
N SER A 296 34.21 18.80 6.04
CA SER A 296 34.63 18.05 4.86
C SER A 296 35.07 16.62 5.18
N GLY A 297 35.30 16.28 6.45
CA GLY A 297 35.93 15.02 6.87
C GLY A 297 37.45 15.03 6.71
N ARG A 298 38.09 16.20 6.78
CA ARG A 298 39.54 16.37 6.72
C ARG A 298 40.03 17.23 7.88
N TRP A 299 41.23 16.94 8.35
CA TRP A 299 41.92 17.77 9.35
C TRP A 299 42.28 19.14 8.77
N SER A 300 42.24 20.16 9.61
CA SER A 300 42.58 21.55 9.27
C SER A 300 44.02 21.71 8.78
N ALA A 301 44.94 20.87 9.28
CA ALA A 301 46.32 20.79 8.84
C ALA A 301 46.90 19.36 9.02
N GLN A 302 48.17 19.18 8.65
CA GLN A 302 48.92 17.95 8.89
C GLN A 302 49.24 17.78 10.38
N THR A 303 49.41 16.53 10.82
CA THR A 303 49.77 16.18 12.19
C THR A 303 51.11 16.81 12.59
N PRO A 304 51.19 17.52 13.74
CA PRO A 304 52.43 18.14 14.18
C PRO A 304 53.45 17.10 14.69
N THR A 305 54.73 17.46 14.68
CA THR A 305 55.83 16.63 15.20
C THR A 305 56.52 17.31 16.38
N CYS A 306 57.16 16.52 17.24
CA CYS A 306 57.98 17.03 18.35
C CYS A 306 59.47 16.83 18.02
N GLU A 307 60.20 17.93 17.92
CA GLU A 307 61.62 17.94 17.58
C GLU A 307 62.47 18.40 18.77
N GLY A 308 63.58 17.71 19.04
CA GLY A 308 64.42 17.98 20.21
C GLY A 308 65.14 19.33 20.11
N THR A 309 65.19 20.06 21.22
CA THR A 309 65.99 21.29 21.33
C THR A 309 67.40 20.94 21.75
N PHE A 310 68.36 21.00 20.82
CA PHE A 310 69.78 20.94 21.17
C PHE A 310 70.26 22.33 21.56
N ASP A 311 70.18 22.67 22.84
CA ASP A 311 70.77 23.90 23.35
C ASP A 311 72.23 23.63 23.73
N LEU A 312 73.15 23.77 22.77
CA LEU A 312 74.58 23.81 23.05
C LEU A 312 74.93 25.21 23.57
N THR A 313 74.69 25.44 24.85
CA THR A 313 75.27 26.60 25.53
C THR A 313 76.78 26.39 25.66
N ILE A 314 77.54 26.86 24.66
CA ILE A 314 78.98 27.02 24.78
C ILE A 314 79.23 28.17 25.75
N ILE A 315 79.48 27.85 27.01
CA ILE A 315 80.01 28.81 27.98
C ILE A 315 81.40 29.23 27.44
N PRO A 316 81.69 30.51 27.19
CA PRO A 316 83.02 30.92 26.76
C PRO A 316 83.98 30.75 27.95
N GLY A 317 84.60 29.57 28.03
CA GLY A 317 85.77 29.35 28.87
C GLY A 317 86.93 30.14 28.29
N ASN A 318 87.43 31.11 29.05
CA ASN A 318 88.54 31.95 28.67
C ASN A 318 89.84 31.13 28.83
N ASP A 319 90.13 30.23 27.89
CA ASP A 319 91.42 29.56 27.85
C ASP A 319 91.90 29.29 26.42
N ARG A 320 93.12 29.72 26.12
CA ARG A 320 93.76 29.56 24.81
C ARG A 320 94.45 28.20 24.77
N ARG A 321 94.04 27.40 23.78
CA ARG A 321 94.57 26.09 23.34
C ARG A 321 93.92 24.89 24.01
N LEU A 322 93.18 24.13 23.20
CA LEU A 322 93.38 22.69 23.02
C LEU A 322 92.73 22.27 21.69
N SER A 323 93.55 21.80 20.75
CA SER A 323 93.12 21.05 19.58
C SER A 323 92.77 19.63 20.02
N GLY A 324 91.49 19.27 19.99
CA GLY A 324 91.02 17.92 20.31
C GLY A 324 89.58 17.71 19.87
N SER A 325 89.30 16.57 19.24
CA SER A 325 87.95 16.11 18.93
C SER A 325 87.19 15.87 20.24
N ALA A 326 86.14 16.64 20.49
CA ALA A 326 85.22 16.40 21.59
C ALA A 326 84.14 15.42 21.13
N THR A 327 84.18 14.18 21.61
CA THR A 327 83.04 13.26 21.53
C THR A 327 81.99 13.65 22.57
N VAL A 328 80.85 14.16 22.11
CA VAL A 328 79.67 14.42 22.94
C VAL A 328 79.04 13.07 23.32
N LYS A 329 79.13 12.68 24.59
CA LYS A 329 78.33 11.56 25.12
C LYS A 329 76.91 12.04 25.40
N ILE A 330 75.98 11.64 24.55
CA ILE A 330 74.54 11.80 24.76
C ILE A 330 74.14 10.81 25.86
N LEU A 331 73.82 11.30 27.06
CA LEU A 331 73.21 10.49 28.11
C LEU A 331 71.69 10.47 27.87
N TRP A 332 71.18 9.31 27.47
CA TRP A 332 69.74 9.05 27.48
C TRP A 332 69.26 8.91 28.94
N PRO A 333 68.17 9.56 29.37
CA PRO A 333 67.52 9.18 30.62
C PRO A 333 66.88 7.80 30.42
N VAL A 334 67.38 6.82 31.15
CA VAL A 334 66.74 5.50 31.28
C VAL A 334 65.46 5.71 32.08
N TRP A 335 64.30 5.55 31.44
CA TRP A 335 63.02 5.49 32.15
C TRP A 335 62.78 4.04 32.59
N LEU A 336 62.63 3.84 33.91
CA LEU A 336 62.15 2.62 34.53
C LEU A 336 60.72 2.35 34.06
N THR A 337 60.50 1.23 33.37
CA THR A 337 59.14 0.72 33.11
C THR A 337 58.63 0.03 34.37
N SER A 338 57.64 0.63 35.05
CA SER A 338 56.78 -0.09 35.98
C SER A 338 55.65 -0.78 35.19
N SER A 339 55.68 -2.10 35.13
CA SER A 339 54.56 -2.93 34.68
C SER A 339 53.41 -2.89 35.71
N PRO A 340 52.13 -2.86 35.30
CA PRO A 340 51.04 -3.24 36.17
C PRO A 340 50.87 -4.76 36.16
N GLY A 341 50.78 -5.34 37.36
CA GLY A 341 50.33 -6.72 37.58
C GLY A 341 48.81 -6.84 37.60
#